data_AF-A0A0R2CQE2-F1
#
_entry.id   AF-A0A0R2CQE2-F1
#
_cell.length_a   1.000
_cell.length_b   1.000
_cell.length_c   1.000
_cell.angle_alpha   90.00
_cell.angle_beta   90.00
_cell.angle_gamma   90.00
#
_symmetry.space_group_name_H-M   'P 1'
#
loop_
_entity.id
_entity.type
_entity.pdbx_description
1 polymer ?
#
loop_
_entity_poly.entity_id
_entity_poly.type
_entity_poly.pdbx_seq_one_letter_code
_entity_poly.pdbx_strand_id
1 'polypeptide(L)'
;MSKIDEYVAERSKNNPDFAKIVEQENINLEVAVKVRDLRENMGMSQREFASLIGKPQSTIARIENGSMNVSTKVLSEIAQATNQRLTIQFSPTL
;
A
#
# COMPACT_ATOMS: atom_id res chain seq x y z
N MET A 1 1.79 3.53 22.13
CA MET A 1 2.38 2.53 21.23
C MET A 1 1.93 1.16 21.69
N SER A 2 1.66 0.26 20.76
CA SER A 2 1.36 -1.14 21.04
C SER A 2 2.63 -1.87 21.49
N LYS A 3 2.47 -2.97 22.25
CA LYS A 3 3.58 -3.90 22.57
C LYS A 3 4.27 -4.42 21.29
N ILE A 4 3.52 -4.50 20.19
CA ILE A 4 4.05 -4.91 18.88
C ILE A 4 4.97 -3.82 18.32
N ASP A 5 4.56 -2.55 18.40
CA ASP A 5 5.36 -1.42 17.90
C ASP A 5 6.70 -1.33 18.65
N GLU A 6 6.67 -1.52 19.98
CA GLU A 6 7.87 -1.55 20.82
C GLU A 6 8.81 -2.69 20.42
N TYR A 7 8.26 -3.90 20.19
CA TYR A 7 9.03 -5.05 19.74
C TYR A 7 9.67 -4.83 18.36
N VAL A 8 8.90 -4.29 17.41
CA VAL A 8 9.38 -3.98 16.06
C VAL A 8 10.52 -2.97 16.14
N ALA A 9 10.34 -1.89 16.90
CA ALA A 9 11.37 -0.87 17.09
C ALA A 9 12.66 -1.45 17.67
N GLU A 10 12.57 -2.27 18.73
CA GLU A 10 13.74 -2.85 19.38
C GLU A 10 14.44 -3.90 18.51
N ARG A 11 13.68 -4.74 17.80
CA ARG A 11 14.25 -5.75 16.91
C ARG A 11 14.91 -5.11 15.68
N SER A 12 14.34 -4.04 15.13
CA SER A 12 14.89 -3.33 13.98
C SER A 12 16.25 -2.70 14.27
N LYS A 13 16.51 -2.22 15.51
CA LYS A 13 17.83 -1.69 15.90
C LYS A 13 18.94 -2.73 15.78
N ASN A 14 18.62 -3.99 16.08
CA ASN A 14 19.61 -5.06 16.23
C ASN A 14 19.67 -6.00 15.02
N ASN A 15 18.79 -5.83 14.03
CA ASN A 15 18.72 -6.69 12.85
C ASN A 15 18.39 -5.86 11.59
N PRO A 16 19.41 -5.51 10.77
CA PRO A 16 19.22 -4.70 9.57
C PRO A 16 18.31 -5.34 8.51
N ASP A 17 18.30 -6.66 8.37
CA ASP A 17 17.44 -7.34 7.40
C ASP A 17 15.98 -7.31 7.85
N PHE A 18 15.72 -7.46 9.15
CA PHE A 18 14.41 -7.24 9.72
C PHE A 18 13.94 -5.79 9.53
N ALA A 19 14.83 -4.81 9.76
CA ALA A 19 14.51 -3.40 9.55
C ALA A 19 14.11 -3.10 8.10
N LYS A 20 14.82 -3.65 7.11
CA LYS A 20 14.47 -3.51 5.69
C LYS A 20 13.08 -4.10 5.36
N ILE A 21 12.76 -5.26 5.93
CA ILE A 21 11.44 -5.88 5.74
C ILE A 21 10.35 -5.00 6.34
N VAL A 22 10.54 -4.52 7.57
CA VAL A 22 9.59 -3.62 8.24
C VAL A 22 9.36 -2.35 7.42
N GLU A 23 10.43 -1.75 6.89
CA GLU A 23 10.32 -0.56 6.04
C GLU A 23 9.50 -0.83 4.78
N GLN A 24 9.75 -1.96 4.10
CA GLN A 24 8.99 -2.32 2.91
C GLN A 24 7.51 -2.62 3.23
N GLU A 25 7.22 -3.28 4.35
CA GLU A 25 5.86 -3.54 4.81
C GLU A 25 5.12 -2.25 5.19
N ASN A 26 5.82 -1.27 5.79
CA ASN A 26 5.25 0.06 6.07
C ASN A 26 4.86 0.77 4.77
N ILE A 27 5.71 0.72 3.74
CA ILE A 27 5.39 1.27 2.41
C ILE A 27 4.18 0.56 1.79
N ASN A 28 4.13 -0.78 1.87
CA ASN A 28 3.00 -1.55 1.35
C ASN A 28 1.69 -1.19 2.05
N LEU A 29 1.73 -0.98 3.38
CA LEU A 29 0.58 -0.58 4.17
C LEU A 29 0.12 0.85 3.83
N GLU A 30 1.06 1.78 3.63
CA GLU A 30 0.71 3.14 3.19
C GLU A 30 -0.01 3.10 1.84
N VAL A 31 0.53 2.35 0.88
CA VAL A 31 -0.10 2.17 -0.43
C VAL A 31 -1.48 1.51 -0.30
N ALA A 32 -1.62 0.50 0.56
CA ALA A 32 -2.87 -0.18 0.82
C ALA A 32 -3.97 0.79 1.29
N VAL A 33 -3.62 1.67 2.24
CA VAL A 33 -4.53 2.72 2.75
C VAL A 33 -4.89 3.69 1.64
N LYS A 34 -3.91 4.21 0.88
CA LYS A 34 -4.19 5.18 -0.20
C LYS A 34 -5.09 4.61 -1.29
N VAL A 35 -4.90 3.35 -1.67
CA VAL A 35 -5.74 2.68 -2.69
C VAL A 35 -7.15 2.43 -2.15
N ARG A 36 -7.26 2.00 -0.89
CA ARG A 36 -8.56 1.81 -0.22
C ARG A 36 -9.33 3.13 -0.13
N ASP A 37 -8.69 4.18 0.35
CA ASP A 37 -9.30 5.51 0.49
C ASP A 37 -9.78 6.04 -0.87
N LEU A 38 -8.96 5.89 -1.93
CA LEU A 38 -9.35 6.25 -3.28
C LEU A 38 -10.63 5.51 -3.72
N ARG A 39 -10.67 4.19 -3.52
CA ARG A 39 -11.85 3.38 -3.85
C ARG A 39 -13.09 3.83 -3.06
N GLU A 40 -12.94 4.03 -1.75
CA GLU A 40 -14.04 4.39 -0.86
C GLU A 40 -14.59 5.80 -1.16
N ASN A 41 -13.71 6.74 -1.50
CA ASN A 41 -14.10 8.09 -1.95
C ASN A 41 -14.88 8.07 -3.27
N MET A 42 -14.67 7.04 -4.10
CA MET A 42 -15.47 6.81 -5.31
C MET A 42 -16.78 6.04 -5.04
N GLY A 43 -17.04 5.64 -3.80
CA GLY A 43 -18.24 4.88 -3.41
C GLY A 43 -18.30 3.46 -3.97
N MET A 44 -17.15 2.86 -4.31
CA MET A 44 -17.09 1.56 -5.00
C MET A 44 -16.75 0.40 -4.04
N SER A 45 -17.38 -0.74 -4.28
CA SER A 45 -16.92 -2.02 -3.74
C SER A 45 -15.58 -2.45 -4.37
N GLN A 46 -14.85 -3.36 -3.72
CA GLN A 46 -13.61 -3.91 -4.29
C GLN A 46 -13.82 -4.55 -5.67
N ARG A 47 -15.00 -5.15 -5.91
CA ARG A 47 -15.32 -5.78 -7.19
C ARG A 47 -15.52 -4.75 -8.29
N GLU A 48 -16.26 -3.67 -8.02
CA GLU A 48 -16.49 -2.59 -8.97
C GLU A 48 -15.18 -1.87 -9.32
N PHE A 49 -14.37 -1.57 -8.30
CA PHE A 49 -13.07 -0.96 -8.48
C PHE A 49 -12.13 -1.84 -9.30
N ALA A 50 -12.11 -3.16 -9.03
CA ALA A 50 -11.34 -4.12 -9.81
C ALA A 50 -11.78 -4.16 -11.29
N SER A 51 -13.09 -4.12 -11.53
CA SER A 51 -13.64 -4.04 -12.88
C SER A 51 -13.25 -2.74 -13.60
N LEU A 52 -13.28 -1.60 -12.90
CA LEU A 52 -12.84 -0.30 -13.45
C LEU A 52 -11.36 -0.33 -13.88
N ILE A 53 -10.49 -0.94 -13.08
CA ILE A 53 -9.04 -1.01 -13.33
C ILE A 53 -8.68 -2.13 -14.33
N GLY A 54 -9.60 -3.07 -14.60
CA GLY A 54 -9.33 -4.25 -15.43
C GLY A 54 -8.42 -5.27 -14.73
N LYS A 55 -8.65 -5.50 -13.43
CA LYS A 55 -7.89 -6.45 -12.59
C LYS A 55 -8.83 -7.43 -11.86
N PRO A 56 -8.34 -8.59 -11.42
CA PRO A 56 -9.11 -9.46 -10.53
C PRO A 56 -9.40 -8.77 -9.19
N GLN A 57 -10.57 -9.02 -8.60
CA GLN A 57 -10.91 -8.50 -7.26
C GLN A 57 -9.91 -8.96 -6.19
N SER A 58 -9.36 -10.18 -6.33
CA SER A 58 -8.30 -10.69 -5.44
C SER A 58 -7.00 -9.90 -5.50
N THR A 59 -6.72 -9.21 -6.62
CA THR A 59 -5.59 -8.30 -6.74
C THR A 59 -5.85 -7.02 -5.95
N ILE A 60 -7.05 -6.43 -6.07
CA ILE A 60 -7.43 -5.25 -5.27
C ILE A 60 -7.42 -5.58 -3.78
N ALA A 61 -7.97 -6.73 -3.38
CA ALA A 61 -7.91 -7.20 -2.01
C ALA A 61 -6.46 -7.29 -1.51
N ARG A 62 -5.57 -8.00 -2.21
CA ARG A 62 -4.16 -8.11 -1.77
C ARG A 62 -3.44 -6.76 -1.66
N ILE A 63 -3.74 -5.80 -2.54
CA ILE A 63 -3.21 -4.43 -2.46
C ILE A 63 -3.74 -3.75 -1.19
N GLU A 64 -5.06 -3.72 -1.00
CA GLU A 64 -5.70 -3.05 0.16
C GLU A 64 -5.39 -3.72 1.50
N ASN A 65 -4.89 -4.96 1.49
CA ASN A 65 -4.46 -5.69 2.67
C ASN A 65 -2.98 -5.44 3.02
N GLY A 66 -2.23 -4.76 2.15
CA GLY A 66 -0.77 -4.60 2.29
C GLY A 66 0.03 -5.88 2.02
N SER A 67 -0.63 -6.99 1.66
CA SER A 67 0.00 -8.30 1.50
C SER A 67 0.67 -8.50 0.13
N MET A 68 0.90 -7.42 -0.62
CA MET A 68 1.45 -7.45 -1.96
C MET A 68 2.34 -6.23 -2.21
N ASN A 69 3.56 -6.49 -2.64
CA ASN A 69 4.42 -5.49 -3.28
C ASN A 69 3.80 -5.07 -4.62
N VAL A 70 3.01 -4.01 -4.62
CA VAL A 70 2.37 -3.49 -5.82
C VAL A 70 3.39 -2.71 -6.66
N SER A 71 3.42 -2.98 -7.96
CA SER A 71 4.34 -2.28 -8.86
C SER A 71 3.84 -0.88 -9.17
N THR A 72 4.78 0.02 -9.47
CA THR A 72 4.47 1.38 -9.95
C THR A 72 3.62 1.38 -11.22
N LYS A 73 3.73 0.34 -12.07
CA LYS A 73 2.86 0.14 -13.22
C LYS A 73 1.40 -0.03 -12.81
N VAL A 74 1.12 -0.89 -11.84
CA VAL A 74 -0.27 -1.10 -11.36
C VAL A 74 -0.81 0.17 -10.70
N LEU A 75 0.01 0.89 -9.92
CA LEU A 75 -0.40 2.19 -9.36
C LEU A 75 -0.72 3.22 -10.44
N SER A 76 0.04 3.23 -11.54
CA SER A 76 -0.24 4.09 -12.70
C SER A 76 -1.55 3.70 -13.39
N GLU A 77 -1.81 2.39 -13.57
CA GLU A 77 -3.07 1.89 -14.13
C GLU A 77 -4.28 2.30 -13.26
N ILE A 78 -4.15 2.22 -11.93
CA ILE A 78 -5.17 2.69 -10.99
C ILE A 78 -5.41 4.20 -11.18
N ALA A 79 -4.35 5.00 -11.21
CA ALA A 79 -4.46 6.45 -11.38
C ALA A 79 -5.16 6.82 -12.70
N GLN A 80 -4.80 6.16 -13.81
CA GLN A 80 -5.44 6.37 -15.10
C GLN A 80 -6.92 5.98 -15.09
N ALA A 81 -7.26 4.80 -14.56
CA ALA A 81 -8.64 4.32 -14.51
C ALA A 81 -9.56 5.18 -13.62
N THR A 82 -8.98 5.91 -12.66
CA THR A 82 -9.70 6.76 -11.71
C THR A 82 -9.63 8.26 -12.05
N ASN A 83 -9.02 8.62 -13.18
CA ASN A 83 -8.74 10.01 -13.58
C ASN A 83 -7.96 10.81 -12.51
N GLN A 84 -7.04 10.15 -11.82
CA GLN A 84 -6.17 10.73 -10.79
C GLN A 84 -4.73 10.84 -11.29
N ARG A 85 -3.92 11.63 -10.58
CA ARG A 85 -2.47 11.73 -10.79
C ARG A 85 -1.71 10.99 -9.70
N LEU A 86 -0.91 10.00 -10.09
CA LEU A 86 0.06 9.37 -9.18
C LEU A 86 1.22 10.34 -8.90
N THR A 87 1.51 10.60 -7.63
CA THR A 87 2.67 11.41 -7.19
C THR A 87 3.49 10.59 -6.20
N ILE A 88 4.81 10.56 -6.38
CA ILE A 88 5.76 9.89 -5.48
C ILE A 88 6.71 10.95 -4.94
N GLN A 89 6.96 10.92 -3.63
CA GLN A 89 7.85 11.86 -2.95
C GLN A 89 8.79 11.09 -2.02
N PHE A 90 10.05 11.53 -1.96
CA PHE A 90 11.01 11.11 -0.95
C PHE A 90 11.04 12.13 0.18
N SER A 91 11.15 11.66 1.42
CA SER A 91 11.27 12.50 2.60
C SER A 91 12.52 12.09 3.40
N PRO A 92 13.14 13.01 4.16
CA PRO A 92 14.29 12.68 5.01
C PRO A 92 13.91 11.65 6.08
N THR A 93 14.78 10.68 6.31
CA THR A 93 14.76 9.84 7.50
C THR A 93 15.40 10.62 8.65
N LEU A 94 14.62 11.02 9.65
CA LEU A 94 15.11 11.61 10.90
C LEU A 94 15.65 10.53 11.84
#